data_AF-A0A2E7Z683-F1
#
_entry.id   AF-A0A2E7Z683-F1
#
_cell.length_a   1.000
_cell.length_b   1.000
_cell.length_c   1.000
_cell.angle_alpha   90.00
_cell.angle_beta   90.00
_cell.angle_gamma   90.00
#
_symmetry.space_group_name_H-M   'P 1'
#
loop_
_entity.id
_entity.type
_entity.pdbx_description
1 polymer ?
#
loop_
_entity_poly.entity_id
_entity_poly.type
_entity_poly.pdbx_seq_one_letter_code
_entity_poly.pdbx_strand_id
1 'polypeptide(L)'
;MNGRHKEDLEAAKLEIERVSDSEVVTVLADVTTPDGRKAILKACPPPDILVTNCGGPPTSEFHELTREDWLNALNANMLSALELVQATVYGIAMYNPKAERMRG
;
A
#
# COMPACT_ATOMS: atom_id res chain seq x y z
N MET A 1 -5.27 -6.04 -4.52
CA MET A 1 -3.87 -6.37 -4.17
C MET A 1 -2.92 -5.77 -5.19
N ASN A 2 -1.68 -5.46 -4.79
CA ASN A 2 -0.65 -4.95 -5.71
C ASN A 2 0.63 -5.78 -5.64
N GLY A 3 1.42 -5.73 -6.71
CA GLY A 3 2.71 -6.42 -6.80
C GLY A 3 3.54 -5.91 -7.97
N ARG A 4 4.80 -6.31 -8.05
CA ARG A 4 5.75 -5.88 -9.09
C ARG A 4 6.00 -6.94 -10.17
N HIS A 5 5.62 -8.18 -9.91
CA HIS A 5 5.76 -9.31 -10.83
C HIS A 5 4.36 -9.74 -11.27
N LYS A 6 4.14 -9.74 -12.57
CA LYS A 6 2.80 -9.97 -13.13
C LYS A 6 2.36 -11.40 -12.90
N GLU A 7 3.26 -12.35 -13.10
CA GLU A 7 3.01 -13.78 -12.99
C GLU A 7 2.59 -14.15 -11.56
N ASP A 8 3.32 -13.68 -10.55
CA ASP A 8 3.01 -13.92 -9.13
C ASP A 8 1.66 -13.29 -8.73
N LEU A 9 1.38 -12.09 -9.25
CA LEU A 9 0.17 -11.35 -8.94
C LEU A 9 -1.08 -12.02 -9.53
N GLU A 10 -1.00 -12.51 -10.76
CA GLU A 10 -2.08 -13.25 -11.40
C GLU A 10 -2.27 -14.63 -10.76
N ALA A 11 -1.18 -15.31 -10.39
CA ALA A 11 -1.26 -16.58 -9.66
C ALA A 11 -1.96 -16.40 -8.30
N ALA A 12 -1.54 -15.41 -7.50
CA ALA A 12 -2.15 -15.10 -6.21
C ALA A 12 -3.62 -14.70 -6.33
N LYS A 13 -3.98 -13.94 -7.38
CA LYS A 13 -5.37 -13.61 -7.70
C LYS A 13 -6.21 -14.88 -7.90
N LEU A 14 -5.76 -15.78 -8.77
CA LEU A 14 -6.46 -17.03 -9.07
C LEU A 14 -6.60 -17.91 -7.82
N GLU A 15 -5.58 -17.95 -6.96
CA GLU A 15 -5.65 -18.69 -5.70
C GLU A 15 -6.72 -18.15 -4.76
N ILE A 16 -6.85 -16.83 -4.66
CA ILE A 16 -7.85 -16.18 -3.81
C ILE A 16 -9.27 -16.37 -4.37
N GLU A 17 -9.45 -16.20 -5.69
CA GLU A 17 -10.74 -16.41 -6.36
C GLU A 17 -11.20 -17.88 -6.30
N ARG A 18 -10.30 -18.84 -6.10
CA ARG A 18 -10.65 -20.25 -5.90
C ARG A 18 -11.21 -20.56 -4.51
N VAL A 19 -10.95 -19.71 -3.52
CA VAL A 19 -11.36 -19.94 -2.12
C VAL A 19 -12.34 -18.88 -1.59
N SER A 20 -12.70 -17.91 -2.42
CA SER A 20 -13.58 -16.80 -2.08
C SER A 20 -14.38 -16.35 -3.30
N ASP A 21 -15.65 -15.99 -3.10
CA ASP A 21 -16.49 -15.36 -4.12
C ASP A 21 -16.25 -13.83 -4.23
N SER A 22 -15.23 -13.30 -3.54
CA SER A 22 -14.91 -11.87 -3.54
C SER A 22 -14.23 -11.45 -4.85
N GLU A 23 -14.56 -10.25 -5.33
CA GLU A 23 -13.86 -9.65 -6.46
C GLU A 23 -12.40 -9.32 -6.09
N VAL A 24 -11.46 -9.81 -6.90
CA VAL A 24 -10.04 -9.54 -6.72
C VAL A 24 -9.52 -8.59 -7.79
N VAL A 25 -9.26 -7.34 -7.39
CA VAL A 25 -8.60 -6.35 -8.26
C VAL A 25 -7.08 -6.38 -8.03
N THR A 26 -6.32 -6.54 -9.12
CA THR A 26 -4.86 -6.52 -9.12
C THR A 26 -4.32 -5.22 -9.71
N VAL A 27 -3.22 -4.72 -9.15
CA VAL A 27 -2.49 -3.55 -9.66
C VAL A 27 -1.00 -3.88 -9.77
N LEU A 28 -0.48 -3.93 -10.99
CA LEU A 28 0.97 -4.09 -11.22
C LEU A 28 1.65 -2.75 -10.95
N ALA A 29 2.21 -2.60 -9.76
CA ALA A 29 2.78 -1.35 -9.27
C ALA A 29 3.83 -1.57 -8.18
N ASP A 30 4.86 -0.73 -8.19
CA ASP A 30 5.80 -0.61 -7.08
C ASP A 30 5.30 0.42 -6.06
N VAL A 31 4.86 -0.06 -4.90
CA VAL A 31 4.33 0.78 -3.80
C VAL A 31 5.35 1.77 -3.26
N THR A 32 6.65 1.53 -3.47
CA THR A 32 7.72 2.41 -3.02
C THR A 32 7.85 3.67 -3.87
N THR A 33 7.18 3.71 -5.02
CA THR A 33 7.18 4.85 -5.95
C THR A 33 5.89 5.68 -5.83
N PRO A 34 5.94 7.00 -6.01
CA PRO A 34 4.75 7.85 -6.02
C PRO A 34 3.72 7.42 -7.07
N ASP A 35 4.16 7.07 -8.28
CA ASP A 35 3.28 6.63 -9.36
C ASP A 35 2.60 5.30 -9.05
N GLY A 36 3.33 4.37 -8.42
CA GLY A 36 2.76 3.10 -7.97
C GLY A 36 1.68 3.30 -6.91
N ARG A 37 1.93 4.15 -5.89
CA ARG A 37 0.90 4.51 -4.89
C ARG A 37 -0.31 5.16 -5.52
N LYS A 38 -0.11 6.06 -6.48
CA LYS A 38 -1.20 6.70 -7.22
C LYS A 38 -2.03 5.69 -8.02
N ALA A 39 -1.40 4.71 -8.67
CA ALA A 39 -2.09 3.65 -9.39
C ALA A 39 -2.93 2.78 -8.43
N ILE A 40 -2.37 2.42 -7.27
CA ILE A 40 -3.05 1.64 -6.23
C ILE A 40 -4.28 2.39 -5.70
N LEU A 41 -4.11 3.66 -5.32
CA LEU A 41 -5.19 4.50 -4.80
C LEU A 41 -6.27 4.82 -5.84
N LYS A 42 -5.92 4.83 -7.13
CA LYS A 42 -6.90 5.01 -8.21
C LYS A 42 -7.78 3.76 -8.39
N ALA A 43 -7.19 2.58 -8.21
CA ALA A 43 -7.89 1.30 -8.39
C ALA A 43 -8.79 0.94 -7.21
N CYS A 44 -8.54 1.51 -6.03
CA CYS A 44 -9.30 1.23 -4.82
C CYS A 44 -9.84 2.55 -4.22
N PRO A 45 -11.17 2.81 -4.28
CA PRO A 45 -11.76 3.89 -3.49
C PRO A 45 -11.42 3.70 -2.00
N PRO A 46 -11.52 4.73 -1.14
CA PRO A 46 -11.01 4.68 0.23
C PRO A 46 -11.36 3.35 0.93
N PRO A 47 -10.37 2.50 1.21
CA PRO A 47 -10.62 1.14 1.67
C PRO A 47 -10.96 1.14 3.15
N ASP A 48 -11.95 0.36 3.60
CA ASP A 48 -12.22 0.20 5.04
C ASP A 48 -11.05 -0.43 5.81
N ILE A 49 -10.31 -1.32 5.14
CA ILE A 49 -9.14 -2.01 5.67
C ILE A 49 -7.95 -1.74 4.76
N LEU A 50 -6.92 -1.10 5.31
CA LEU A 50 -5.63 -0.94 4.66
C LEU A 50 -4.61 -1.91 5.26
N VAL A 51 -4.11 -2.84 4.44
CA VAL A 51 -2.95 -3.68 4.78
C VAL A 51 -1.73 -3.11 4.09
N THR A 52 -0.77 -2.61 4.86
CA THR A 52 0.51 -2.14 4.32
C THR A 52 1.53 -3.28 4.39
N ASN A 53 2.16 -3.57 3.26
CA ASN A 53 3.23 -4.56 3.18
C ASN A 53 4.18 -4.19 2.04
N CYS A 54 5.47 -4.40 2.26
CA CYS A 54 6.51 -4.30 1.24
C CYS A 54 7.59 -5.33 1.56
N GLY A 55 8.34 -5.75 0.53
CA GLY A 55 9.50 -6.61 0.73
C GLY A 55 10.52 -5.92 1.66
N GLY A 56 11.06 -6.69 2.60
CA GLY A 56 12.12 -6.21 3.48
C GLY A 56 13.38 -5.83 2.70
N PRO A 57 14.25 -4.98 3.27
CA PRO A 57 15.52 -4.65 2.66
C PRO A 57 16.41 -5.91 2.57
N PRO A 58 17.39 -5.94 1.66
CA PRO A 58 18.42 -6.98 1.63
C PRO A 58 19.11 -7.13 2.99
N THR A 59 19.54 -8.35 3.31
CA THR A 59 20.35 -8.61 4.51
C THR A 59 21.76 -8.08 4.31
N SER A 60 22.22 -7.20 5.21
CA SER A 60 23.59 -6.69 5.25
C SER A 60 24.07 -6.56 6.69
N GLU A 61 25.39 -6.59 6.89
CA GLU A 61 25.99 -6.31 8.19
C GLU A 61 25.80 -4.82 8.55
N PHE A 62 25.52 -4.52 9.82
CA PHE A 62 25.14 -3.17 10.24
C PHE A 62 26.16 -2.09 9.88
N HIS A 63 27.46 -2.41 9.97
CA HIS A 63 28.55 -1.48 9.72
C HIS A 63 28.81 -1.23 8.22
N GLU A 64 28.24 -2.05 7.34
CA GLU A 64 28.33 -1.91 5.88
C GLU A 64 27.21 -1.04 5.32
N LEU A 65 26.17 -0.76 6.12
CA LEU A 65 25.01 0.01 5.69
C LEU A 65 25.38 1.46 5.40
N THR A 66 25.14 1.86 4.16
CA THR A 66 25.27 3.25 3.73
C THR A 66 24.04 4.06 4.11
N ARG A 67 24.15 5.39 4.02
CA ARG A 67 23.01 6.28 4.18
C ARG A 67 21.89 5.99 3.17
N GLU A 68 22.25 5.59 1.95
CA GLU A 68 21.32 5.26 0.88
C GLU A 68 20.54 3.98 1.20
N ASP A 69 21.21 2.96 1.74
CA ASP A 69 20.54 1.72 2.20
C ASP A 69 19.46 2.02 3.24
N TRP A 70 19.77 2.91 4.20
CA TRP A 70 18.81 3.36 5.20
C TRP A 70 17.64 4.12 4.57
N LEU A 71 17.90 5.01 3.60
CA LEU A 71 16.83 5.75 2.92
C LEU A 71 15.93 4.81 2.12
N ASN A 72 16.49 3.81 1.45
CA ASN A 72 15.73 2.81 0.69
C ASN A 72 14.89 1.94 1.62
N ALA A 73 15.46 1.48 2.74
CA ALA A 73 14.74 0.71 3.76
C ALA A 73 13.58 1.50 4.37
N LEU A 74 13.83 2.77 4.75
CA LEU A 74 12.81 3.68 5.29
C LEU A 74 11.74 4.00 4.26
N ASN A 75 12.12 4.26 3.00
CA ASN A 75 11.17 4.52 1.93
C ASN A 75 10.22 3.33 1.76
N ALA A 76 10.77 2.12 1.64
CA ALA A 76 10.00 0.90 1.37
C ALA A 76 9.10 0.49 2.55
N ASN A 77 9.62 0.54 3.78
CA ASN A 77 8.99 -0.11 4.93
C ASN A 77 8.38 0.85 5.96
N MET A 78 8.55 2.17 5.77
CA MET A 78 7.96 3.18 6.65
C MET A 78 7.21 4.25 5.85
N LEU A 79 7.90 4.99 4.98
CA LEU A 79 7.32 6.17 4.32
C LEU A 79 6.18 5.78 3.36
N SER A 80 6.37 4.74 2.55
CA SER A 80 5.33 4.28 1.62
C SER A 80 4.04 3.88 2.35
N ALA A 81 4.16 3.23 3.51
CA ALA A 81 3.02 2.86 4.34
C ALA A 81 2.33 4.11 4.93
N LEU A 82 3.11 5.06 5.45
CA LEU A 82 2.58 6.30 6.00
C LEU A 82 1.86 7.15 4.95
N GLU A 83 2.36 7.20 3.72
CA GLU A 83 1.71 7.94 2.62
C GLU A 83 0.39 7.29 2.20
N LEU A 84 0.32 5.96 2.15
CA LEU A 84 -0.95 5.26 1.93
C LEU A 84 -1.94 5.53 3.07
N VAL A 85 -1.49 5.44 4.32
CA VAL A 85 -2.33 5.76 5.50
C VAL A 85 -2.82 7.21 5.43
N GLN A 86 -1.94 8.16 5.12
CA GLN A 86 -2.33 9.57 4.97
C GLN A 86 -3.41 9.75 3.91
N ALA A 87 -3.34 9.02 2.80
CA ALA A 87 -4.31 9.07 1.72
C ALA A 87 -5.66 8.42 2.06
N THR A 88 -5.70 7.43 2.95
CA THR A 88 -6.91 6.63 3.21
C THR A 88 -7.57 6.90 4.56
N VAL A 89 -6.82 7.32 5.59
CA VAL A 89 -7.30 7.41 6.98
C VAL A 89 -8.51 8.32 7.14
N TYR A 90 -8.60 9.39 6.35
CA TYR A 90 -9.74 10.32 6.42
C TYR A 90 -10.94 9.89 5.57
N GLY A 91 -10.75 8.95 4.64
CA GLY A 91 -11.85 8.28 3.94
C GLY A 91 -12.46 7.13 4.77
N ILE A 92 -11.61 6.40 5.51
CA ILE A 92 -12.00 5.41 6.53
C ILE A 92 -12.77 6.07 7.68
N ALA A 93 -12.36 7.28 8.05
CA ALA A 93 -12.93 8.04 9.16
C ALA A 93 -14.10 8.97 8.74
N MET A 94 -14.95 8.58 7.79
CA MET A 94 -16.25 9.26 7.55
C MET A 94 -17.27 9.04 8.68
N TYR A 95 -16.80 9.03 9.93
CA TYR A 95 -17.39 9.81 11.01
C TYR A 95 -16.49 11.04 11.29
N ASN A 96 -16.84 12.19 10.71
CA ASN A 96 -16.14 13.46 10.91
C ASN A 96 -17.02 14.47 11.68
N PRO A 97 -16.95 14.51 13.03
CA PRO A 97 -17.79 15.39 13.85
C PRO A 97 -17.45 16.89 13.71
N LYS A 98 -16.37 17.26 12.99
CA LYS A 98 -16.02 18.66 12.71
C LYS A 98 -16.64 19.18 11.41
N ALA A 99 -16.80 18.33 10.39
CA ALA A 99 -17.45 18.70 9.13
C ALA A 99 -18.96 18.96 9.32
N GLU A 100 -19.57 18.37 10.34
CA GLU A 100 -21.01 18.50 10.64
C GLU A 100 -21.34 19.79 11.42
N ARG A 101 -20.44 20.28 12.28
CA ARG A 101 -20.61 21.56 13.00
C ARG A 101 -20.48 22.80 12.13
N MET A 102 -19.94 22.68 10.92
CA MET A 102 -19.83 23.78 9.96
C MET A 102 -21.00 23.81 8.96
N ARG A 103 -21.95 22.87 9.06
CA ARG A 103 -23.16 22.81 8.23
C ARG A 103 -24.44 23.24 8.97
N GLY A 104 -24.31 23.77 10.19
CA GLY A 104 -25.41 24.30 11.01
C GLY A 104 -25.29 25.80 11.21
#